data_AF-A0AAF0MHB3-F1
#
_entry.id   AF-A0AAF0MHB3-F1
#
_cell.length_a   1.000
_cell.length_b   1.000
_cell.length_c   1.000
_cell.angle_alpha   90.00
_cell.angle_beta   90.00
_cell.angle_gamma   90.00
#
_symmetry.space_group_name_H-M   'P 1'
#
loop_
_entity.id
_entity.type
_entity.pdbx_description
1 polymer ?
#
loop_
_entity_poly.entity_id
_entity_poly.type
_entity_poly.pdbx_seq_one_letter_code
_entity_poly.pdbx_strand_id
1 'polypeptide(L)'
;MSSTDHDDTTAPGRPSFRDTVTAGLVQKALEPVLRAVREEVASARREIGERASGAKTGLVLTGVAVGFALTTLVALAGFAVALLALALPLWAATGITFVVFAIVTAILFVVGLRGIRRGVPPVPKDTIQAAKQRVTHAADAQTDSAARG
;
A
#
# COMPACT_ATOMS: atom_id res chain seq x y z
N MET A 1 -34.89 19.42 -58.80
CA MET A 1 -34.71 18.13 -58.09
C MET A 1 -33.47 18.26 -57.23
N SER A 2 -33.65 18.10 -55.91
CA SER A 2 -32.69 17.79 -54.80
C SER A 2 -31.39 18.61 -54.71
N SER A 3 -30.93 19.13 -53.56
CA SER A 3 -30.90 18.61 -52.18
C SER A 3 -30.85 19.83 -51.24
N THR A 4 -31.70 19.96 -50.22
CA THR A 4 -31.33 19.69 -48.81
C THR A 4 -29.85 19.87 -48.51
N ASP A 5 -29.51 20.96 -47.82
CA ASP A 5 -28.65 20.83 -46.64
C ASP A 5 -29.25 21.66 -45.49
N HIS A 6 -29.29 21.03 -44.33
CA HIS A 6 -29.94 21.47 -43.12
C HIS A 6 -28.82 21.86 -42.17
N ASP A 7 -28.36 23.12 -42.24
CA ASP A 7 -27.45 23.63 -41.23
C ASP A 7 -28.25 23.85 -39.94
N ASP A 8 -28.12 22.85 -39.08
CA ASP A 8 -28.67 22.78 -37.74
C ASP A 8 -28.43 24.08 -36.97
N THR A 9 -29.53 24.74 -36.65
CA THR A 9 -29.60 25.72 -35.58
C THR A 9 -29.38 25.05 -34.23
N THR A 10 -28.13 24.90 -33.80
CA THR A 10 -27.82 24.69 -32.37
C THR A 10 -27.62 26.04 -31.67
N ALA A 11 -28.72 26.78 -31.50
CA ALA A 11 -28.78 27.79 -30.45
C ALA A 11 -28.81 27.07 -29.09
N PRO A 12 -27.96 27.43 -28.10
CA PRO A 12 -27.97 26.76 -26.81
C PRO A 12 -29.31 27.03 -26.11
N GLY A 13 -30.16 26.00 -26.09
CA GLY A 13 -31.43 26.02 -25.36
C GLY A 13 -31.18 26.36 -23.89
N ARG A 14 -31.92 27.34 -23.38
CA ARG A 14 -31.91 27.68 -21.94
C ARG A 14 -32.20 26.40 -21.15
N PRO A 15 -31.42 26.09 -20.10
CA PRO A 15 -31.62 24.89 -19.31
C PRO A 15 -33.06 24.89 -18.80
N SER A 16 -33.79 23.79 -19.05
CA SER A 16 -35.18 23.71 -18.65
C SER A 16 -35.27 23.71 -17.11
N PHE A 17 -36.35 24.23 -16.56
CA PHE A 17 -36.60 24.24 -15.12
C PHE A 17 -36.49 22.84 -14.48
N ARG A 18 -36.83 21.80 -15.26
CA ARG A 18 -36.72 20.40 -14.80
C ARG A 18 -35.26 19.96 -14.65
N ASP A 19 -34.36 20.41 -15.52
CA ASP A 19 -32.93 20.09 -15.47
C ASP A 19 -32.27 20.75 -14.26
N THR A 20 -32.69 21.96 -13.90
CA THR A 20 -32.20 22.68 -12.72
C THR A 20 -32.71 22.06 -11.42
N VAL A 21 -33.97 21.61 -11.38
CA VAL A 21 -34.52 20.92 -10.21
C VAL A 21 -33.93 19.52 -10.05
N THR A 22 -33.76 18.75 -11.12
CA THR A 22 -33.10 17.44 -11.05
C THR A 22 -31.62 17.55 -10.67
N ALA A 23 -30.89 18.52 -11.23
CA ALA A 23 -29.52 18.81 -10.80
C ALA A 23 -29.44 19.20 -9.31
N GLY A 24 -30.38 20.01 -8.82
CA GLY A 24 -30.45 20.41 -7.42
C GLY A 24 -30.70 19.25 -6.44
N LEU A 25 -31.51 18.25 -6.82
CA LEU A 25 -31.76 17.05 -6.02
C LEU A 25 -30.55 16.12 -5.98
N VAL A 26 -29.88 15.93 -7.12
CA VAL A 26 -28.64 15.14 -7.21
C VAL A 26 -27.56 15.78 -6.33
N GLN A 27 -27.42 17.11 -6.38
CA GLN A 27 -26.47 17.83 -5.53
C GLN A 27 -26.74 17.63 -4.04
N LYS A 28 -28.02 17.69 -3.63
CA LYS A 28 -28.43 17.56 -2.22
C LYS A 28 -28.30 16.12 -1.68
N ALA A 29 -28.42 15.11 -2.55
CA ALA A 29 -28.19 13.71 -2.20
C ALA A 29 -26.70 13.33 -2.15
N LEU A 30 -25.84 14.03 -2.92
CA LEU A 30 -24.40 13.81 -2.93
C LEU A 30 -23.67 14.54 -1.80
N GLU A 31 -24.22 15.63 -1.28
CA GLU A 31 -23.63 16.44 -0.21
C GLU A 31 -23.32 15.64 1.08
N PRO A 32 -24.20 14.75 1.58
CA PRO A 32 -23.91 13.89 2.74
C PRO A 32 -22.81 12.87 2.45
N VAL A 33 -22.80 12.29 1.25
CA VAL A 33 -21.81 11.30 0.83
C VAL A 33 -20.42 11.94 0.74
N LEU A 34 -20.35 13.14 0.13
CA LEU A 34 -19.11 13.92 0.06
C LEU A 34 -18.58 14.30 1.45
N ARG A 35 -19.48 14.60 2.38
CA ARG A 35 -19.12 14.92 3.77
C ARG A 35 -18.57 13.69 4.51
N ALA A 36 -19.22 12.54 4.39
CA ALA A 36 -18.76 11.28 4.97
C ALA A 36 -17.39 10.85 4.42
N VAL A 37 -17.19 10.94 3.10
CA VAL A 37 -15.89 10.64 2.48
C VAL A 37 -14.79 11.57 3.00
N ARG A 38 -15.08 12.87 3.17
CA ARG A 38 -14.10 13.82 3.72
C ARG A 38 -13.76 13.53 5.17
N GLU A 39 -14.72 13.13 5.99
CA GLU A 39 -14.48 12.74 7.38
C GLU A 39 -13.66 11.45 7.48
N GLU A 40 -13.96 10.44 6.67
CA GLU A 40 -13.21 9.19 6.64
C GLU A 40 -11.76 9.42 6.19
N VAL A 41 -11.55 10.27 5.18
CA VAL A 41 -10.20 10.67 4.73
C VAL A 41 -9.47 11.46 5.81
N ALA A 42 -10.15 12.36 6.53
CA ALA A 42 -9.55 13.11 7.62
C ALA A 42 -9.15 12.20 8.79
N SER A 43 -9.98 11.20 9.12
CA SER A 43 -9.71 10.18 10.13
C SER A 43 -8.51 9.31 9.74
N ALA A 44 -8.53 8.76 8.52
CA ALA A 44 -7.43 7.96 7.98
C ALA A 44 -6.11 8.76 7.94
N ARG A 45 -6.15 10.05 7.57
CA ARG A 45 -4.96 10.93 7.60
C ARG A 45 -4.40 11.10 9.01
N ARG A 46 -5.25 11.24 10.03
CA ARG A 46 -4.80 11.32 11.43
C ARG A 46 -4.15 10.00 11.87
N GLU A 47 -4.81 8.87 11.63
CA GLU A 47 -4.28 7.55 12.02
C GLU A 47 -2.96 7.23 11.30
N ILE A 48 -2.88 7.50 9.99
CA ILE A 48 -1.63 7.36 9.21
C ILE A 48 -0.55 8.28 9.77
N GLY A 49 -0.88 9.53 10.09
CA GLY A 49 0.07 10.49 10.66
C GLY A 49 0.61 10.04 12.02
N GLU A 50 -0.25 9.49 12.88
CA GLU A 50 0.10 9.01 14.22
C GLU A 50 1.03 7.79 14.12
N ARG A 51 0.70 6.81 13.25
CA ARG A 51 1.54 5.64 12.96
C ARG A 51 2.87 6.03 12.31
N ALA A 52 2.86 6.95 11.35
CA ALA A 52 4.06 7.44 10.69
C ALA A 52 4.99 8.19 11.66
N SER A 53 4.41 8.96 12.59
CA SER A 53 5.17 9.72 13.58
C SER A 53 5.90 8.84 14.59
N GLY A 54 5.31 7.70 14.97
CA GLY A 54 5.97 6.70 15.82
C GLY A 54 7.06 5.93 15.06
N ALA A 55 6.85 5.68 13.76
CA ALA A 55 7.81 4.95 12.92
C ALA A 55 9.06 5.76 12.55
N LYS A 56 9.00 7.11 12.55
CA LYS A 56 10.10 7.97 12.07
C LYS A 56 11.42 7.76 12.81
N THR A 57 11.38 7.73 14.15
CA THR A 57 12.58 7.58 14.97
C THR A 57 13.12 6.16 14.89
N GLY A 58 12.22 5.17 14.87
CA GLY A 58 12.58 3.77 14.70
C GLY A 58 13.28 3.51 13.36
N LEU A 59 12.80 4.12 12.27
CA LEU A 59 13.38 3.94 10.94
C LEU A 59 14.76 4.61 10.82
N VAL A 60 14.93 5.81 11.38
CA VAL A 60 16.23 6.50 11.38
C VAL A 60 17.27 5.71 12.17
N LEU A 61 16.95 5.28 13.40
CA LEU A 61 17.89 4.53 14.22
C LEU A 61 18.21 3.16 13.60
N THR A 62 17.22 2.49 13.02
CA THR A 62 17.42 1.24 12.28
C THR A 62 18.31 1.45 11.07
N GLY A 63 18.14 2.55 10.33
CA GLY A 63 19.01 2.91 9.21
C GLY A 63 20.47 3.09 9.64
N VAL A 64 20.72 3.80 10.74
CA VAL A 64 22.07 3.97 11.32
C VAL A 64 22.65 2.63 11.76
N ALA A 65 21.86 1.81 12.46
CA ALA A 65 22.29 0.49 12.90
C ALA A 65 22.68 -0.42 11.73
N VAL A 66 21.89 -0.42 10.65
CA VAL A 66 22.21 -1.15 9.42
C VAL A 66 23.50 -0.61 8.79
N GLY A 67 23.69 0.71 8.72
CA GLY A 67 24.91 1.33 8.21
C GLY A 67 26.17 0.91 8.99
N PHE A 68 26.09 0.91 10.33
CA PHE A 68 27.17 0.42 11.18
C PHE A 68 27.41 -1.07 10.99
N ALA A 69 26.35 -1.89 10.93
CA ALA A 69 26.48 -3.32 10.70
C ALA A 69 27.20 -3.62 9.36
N LEU A 70 26.87 -2.91 8.29
CA LEU A 70 27.54 -3.04 7.00
C LEU A 70 29.01 -2.60 7.06
N THR A 71 29.30 -1.47 7.71
CA THR A 71 30.67 -0.98 7.87
C THR A 71 31.53 -1.98 8.65
N THR A 72 31.01 -2.50 9.77
CA THR A 72 31.67 -3.53 10.56
C THR A 72 31.89 -4.81 9.76
N LEU A 73 30.94 -5.22 8.91
CA LEU A 73 31.07 -6.40 8.07
C LEU A 73 32.21 -6.25 7.05
N VAL A 74 32.34 -5.07 6.42
CA VAL A 74 33.44 -4.77 5.48
C VAL A 74 34.78 -4.77 6.21
N ALA A 75 34.87 -4.12 7.38
CA ALA A 75 36.09 -4.12 8.19
C ALA A 75 36.50 -5.54 8.61
N LEU A 76 35.53 -6.38 9.01
CA LEU A 76 35.76 -7.77 9.39
C LEU A 76 36.24 -8.62 8.21
N ALA A 77 35.67 -8.42 7.02
CA ALA A 77 36.14 -9.08 5.81
C ALA A 77 37.59 -8.70 5.49
N GLY A 78 37.93 -7.41 5.54
CA GLY A 78 39.31 -6.94 5.34
C GLY A 78 40.28 -7.52 6.38
N PHE A 79 39.88 -7.57 7.64
CA PHE A 79 40.66 -8.18 8.72
C PHE A 79 40.89 -9.68 8.50
N ALA A 80 39.86 -10.43 8.11
CA ALA A 80 39.98 -11.85 7.77
C ALA A 80 40.95 -12.08 6.60
N VAL A 81 40.85 -11.27 5.54
CA VAL A 81 41.80 -11.32 4.42
C VAL A 81 43.23 -11.06 4.89
N ALA A 82 43.44 -10.03 5.72
CA ALA A 82 44.76 -9.69 6.24
C ALA A 82 45.37 -10.83 7.07
N LEU A 83 44.57 -11.51 7.90
CA LEU A 83 45.01 -12.68 8.65
C LEU A 83 45.36 -13.85 7.74
N LEU A 84 44.51 -14.18 6.76
CA LEU A 84 44.78 -15.28 5.83
C LEU A 84 46.00 -14.98 4.94
N ALA A 85 46.22 -13.72 4.59
CA ALA A 85 47.36 -13.29 3.77
C ALA A 85 48.72 -13.50 4.46
N LEU A 86 48.74 -13.74 5.79
CA LEU A 86 49.97 -14.12 6.50
C LEU A 86 50.43 -15.55 6.13
N ALA A 87 49.52 -16.41 5.68
CA ALA A 87 49.79 -17.82 5.37
C ALA A 87 49.56 -18.19 3.90
N LEU A 88 48.79 -17.40 3.15
CA LEU A 88 48.35 -17.69 1.78
C LEU A 88 48.58 -16.47 0.87
N PRO A 89 48.68 -16.65 -0.45
CA PRO A 89 48.71 -15.52 -1.38
C PRO A 89 47.37 -14.75 -1.36
N LEU A 90 47.43 -13.45 -1.62
CA LEU A 90 46.31 -12.53 -1.47
C LEU A 90 45.04 -12.97 -2.21
N TRP A 91 45.18 -13.51 -3.43
CA TRP A 91 44.05 -13.97 -4.24
C TRP A 91 43.28 -15.14 -3.61
N ALA A 92 44.00 -16.05 -2.92
CA ALA A 92 43.38 -17.17 -2.22
C ALA A 92 42.71 -16.69 -0.92
N ALA A 93 43.36 -15.80 -0.18
CA ALA A 93 42.81 -15.20 1.03
C ALA A 93 41.50 -14.42 0.76
N THR A 94 41.47 -13.60 -0.30
CA THR A 94 40.26 -12.87 -0.71
C THR A 94 39.17 -13.81 -1.19
N GLY A 95 39.51 -14.82 -2.01
CA GLY A 95 38.56 -15.82 -2.49
C GLY A 95 37.88 -16.61 -1.36
N ILE A 96 38.66 -17.13 -0.40
CA ILE A 96 38.14 -17.87 0.75
C ILE A 96 37.23 -16.98 1.59
N THR A 97 37.67 -15.77 1.92
CA THR A 97 36.90 -14.83 2.73
C THR A 97 35.58 -14.48 2.05
N PHE A 98 35.60 -14.23 0.73
CA PHE A 98 34.41 -13.95 -0.06
C PHE A 98 33.40 -15.11 -0.02
N VAL A 99 33.84 -16.36 -0.23
CA VAL A 99 32.94 -17.53 -0.22
C VAL A 99 32.30 -17.70 1.17
N VAL A 100 33.06 -17.54 2.25
CA VAL A 100 32.54 -17.64 3.62
C VAL A 100 31.46 -16.59 3.87
N PHE A 101 31.73 -15.32 3.54
CA PHE A 101 30.77 -14.24 3.73
C PHE A 101 29.54 -14.38 2.81
N ALA A 102 29.70 -14.91 1.59
CA ALA A 102 28.59 -15.18 0.68
C ALA A 102 27.63 -16.24 1.26
N ILE A 103 28.16 -17.32 1.84
CA ILE A 103 27.35 -18.35 2.51
C ILE A 103 26.59 -17.76 3.70
N VAL A 104 27.28 -17.02 4.58
CA VAL A 104 26.66 -16.36 5.73
C VAL A 104 25.55 -15.41 5.26
N THR A 105 25.82 -14.59 4.24
CA THR A 105 24.84 -13.65 3.67
C THR A 105 23.63 -14.38 3.09
N ALA A 106 23.82 -15.48 2.37
CA ALA A 106 22.73 -16.27 1.82
C ALA A 106 21.84 -16.84 2.93
N ILE A 107 22.43 -17.36 4.01
CA ILE A 107 21.68 -17.86 5.17
C ILE A 107 20.89 -16.74 5.83
N LEU A 108 21.54 -15.61 6.13
CA LEU A 108 20.90 -14.43 6.74
C LEU A 108 19.76 -13.91 5.88
N PHE A 109 19.93 -13.84 4.56
CA PHE A 109 18.89 -13.42 3.62
C PHE A 109 17.66 -14.32 3.69
N VAL A 110 17.85 -15.64 3.66
CA VAL A 110 16.74 -16.60 3.74
C VAL A 110 16.04 -16.54 5.09
N VAL A 111 16.78 -16.42 6.20
CA VAL A 111 16.22 -16.28 7.56
C VAL A 111 15.45 -14.98 7.70
N GLY A 112 16.02 -13.86 7.22
CA GLY A 112 15.37 -12.56 7.21
C GLY A 112 14.07 -12.58 6.40
N LEU A 113 14.08 -13.19 5.22
CA LEU A 113 12.89 -13.34 4.38
C LEU A 113 11.80 -14.16 5.07
N ARG A 114 12.17 -15.22 5.80
CA ARG A 114 11.23 -16.01 6.63
C ARG A 114 10.69 -15.21 7.82
N GLY A 115 11.51 -14.37 8.44
CA GLY A 115 11.09 -13.47 9.52
C GLY A 115 10.04 -12.46 9.06
N ILE A 116 10.29 -11.79 7.93
CA ILE A 116 9.35 -10.84 7.32
C ILE A 116 8.02 -11.52 6.99
N ARG A 117 8.06 -12.71 6.38
CA ARG A 117 6.85 -13.49 6.05
C ARG A 117 6.03 -13.93 7.27
N ARG A 118 6.63 -13.98 8.46
CA ARG A 118 5.93 -14.32 9.71
C ARG A 118 5.44 -13.08 10.47
N GLY A 119 6.13 -11.94 10.32
CA GLY A 119 5.81 -10.69 11.03
C GLY A 119 4.77 -9.81 10.34
N VAL A 120 4.49 -10.02 9.05
CA VAL A 120 3.33 -9.41 8.38
C VAL A 120 2.11 -10.29 8.65
N PRO A 121 1.10 -9.83 9.40
CA PRO A 121 -0.12 -10.61 9.60
C PRO A 121 -0.67 -10.96 8.22
N PRO A 122 -0.93 -12.25 7.92
CA PRO A 122 -1.72 -12.60 6.75
C PRO A 122 -3.01 -11.79 6.86
N VAL A 123 -3.33 -11.03 5.80
CA VAL A 123 -4.53 -10.18 5.72
C VAL A 123 -5.68 -10.89 6.43
N PRO A 124 -6.28 -10.33 7.51
CA PRO A 124 -7.17 -11.10 8.38
C PRO A 124 -8.31 -11.68 7.53
N LYS A 125 -8.35 -13.01 7.42
CA LYS A 125 -9.40 -13.70 6.67
C LYS A 125 -10.79 -13.36 7.24
N ASP A 126 -10.81 -13.02 8.53
CA ASP A 126 -11.99 -12.57 9.28
C ASP A 126 -12.55 -11.24 8.75
N THR A 127 -11.71 -10.30 8.29
CA THR A 127 -12.19 -9.06 7.65
C THR A 127 -12.88 -9.33 6.31
N ILE A 128 -12.47 -10.37 5.58
CA ILE A 128 -13.13 -10.78 4.33
C ILE A 128 -14.45 -11.49 4.62
N GLN A 129 -14.51 -12.36 5.64
CA GLN A 129 -15.75 -13.02 6.05
C GLN A 129 -16.78 -12.04 6.62
N ALA A 130 -16.36 -11.09 7.46
CA ALA A 130 -17.24 -10.06 8.01
C ALA A 130 -17.79 -9.12 6.92
N ALA A 131 -16.98 -8.79 5.90
CA ALA A 131 -17.46 -8.05 4.74
C ALA A 131 -18.48 -8.85 3.93
N LYS A 132 -18.24 -10.16 3.74
CA LYS A 132 -19.16 -11.05 3.00
C LYS A 132 -20.49 -11.24 3.73
N GLN A 133 -20.48 -11.41 5.05
CA GLN A 133 -21.68 -11.54 5.86
C GLN A 133 -22.58 -10.31 5.79
N ARG A 134 -22.01 -9.10 5.75
CA ARG A 134 -22.78 -7.85 5.62
C ARG A 134 -23.53 -7.74 4.29
N VAL A 135 -22.96 -8.26 3.20
CA VAL A 135 -23.60 -8.23 1.88
C VAL A 135 -24.76 -9.22 1.82
N THR A 136 -24.62 -10.42 2.42
CA THR A 136 -25.71 -11.40 2.51
C THR A 136 -26.89 -10.89 3.35
N HIS A 137 -26.64 -10.30 4.53
CA HIS A 137 -27.72 -9.80 5.37
C HIS A 137 -28.49 -8.61 4.77
N ALA A 138 -27.84 -7.80 3.93
CA ALA A 138 -28.51 -6.73 3.20
C ALA A 138 -29.42 -7.27 2.09
N ALA A 139 -29.02 -8.37 1.43
CA ALA A 139 -29.84 -9.03 0.42
C ALA A 139 -31.08 -9.69 1.04
N ASP A 140 -30.93 -10.35 2.19
CA ASP A 140 -32.03 -11.05 2.88
C ASP A 140 -33.12 -10.07 3.38
N ALA A 141 -32.71 -8.89 3.88
CA ALA A 141 -33.62 -7.83 4.33
C ALA A 141 -34.45 -7.22 3.18
N GLN A 142 -33.93 -7.24 1.95
CA GLN A 142 -34.63 -6.71 0.79
C GLN A 142 -35.67 -7.69 0.24
N THR A 143 -35.43 -9.00 0.37
CA THR A 143 -36.42 -10.03 0.03
C THR A 143 -37.60 -10.11 1.01
N ASP A 144 -37.37 -9.86 2.30
CA ASP A 144 -38.43 -9.95 3.33
C ASP A 144 -39.41 -8.76 3.29
N SER A 145 -38.98 -7.62 2.73
CA SER A 145 -39.84 -6.44 2.52
C SER A 145 -40.69 -6.53 1.25
N ALA A 146 -40.25 -7.28 0.23
CA ALA A 146 -41.01 -7.54 -0.99
C ALA A 146 -42.12 -8.60 -0.80
N ALA A 147 -42.02 -9.46 0.23
CA ALA A 147 -43.01 -10.49 0.53
C ALA A 147 -44.14 -10.02 1.47
N ARG A 148 -44.05 -8.80 2.04
CA ARG A 148 -45.00 -8.25 3.02
C ARG A 148 -45.87 -7.10 2.50
N GLY A 149 -45.77 -6.73 1.22
CA GLY A 149 -46.63 -5.76 0.54
C GLY A 149 -47.56 -6.43 -0.45
#